data_AF-A0A8T3XQD9-F1
#
_entry.id   AF-A0A8T3XQD9-F1
#
_cell.length_a   1.000
_cell.length_b   1.000
_cell.length_c   1.000
_cell.angle_alpha   90.00
_cell.angle_beta   90.00
_cell.angle_gamma   90.00
#
_symmetry.space_group_name_H-M   'P 1'
#
loop_
_entity.id
_entity.type
_entity.pdbx_description
1 polymer ?
#
loop_
_entity_poly.entity_id
_entity_poly.type
_entity_poly.pdbx_seq_one_letter_code
_entity_poly.pdbx_strand_id
1 'polypeptide(L)' 'MSPNQVLRKIDKIIKENPRAFEALLEYEKTGKLPKVVYRERLNITIDSNILNRFKRYCKSHNYNMSKLIESYMKKEIGVK' A
#
# COMPACT_ATOMS: atom_id res chain seq x y z
N MET A 1 -9.27 -10.68 31.10
CA MET A 1 -8.32 -9.58 30.79
C MET A 1 -8.71 -8.39 31.65
N SER A 2 -7.74 -7.67 32.21
CA SER A 2 -8.01 -6.43 32.94
C SER A 2 -8.49 -5.32 31.99
N PRO A 3 -9.45 -4.46 32.38
CA PRO A 3 -9.90 -3.32 31.55
C PRO A 3 -8.74 -2.46 31.00
N ASN A 4 -7.70 -2.24 31.80
CA ASN A 4 -6.50 -1.49 31.38
C ASN A 4 -5.69 -2.20 30.29
N GLN A 5 -5.70 -3.54 30.26
CA GLN A 5 -5.03 -4.31 29.21
C GLN A 5 -5.78 -4.25 27.88
N VAL A 6 -7.12 -4.14 27.94
CA VAL A 6 -7.97 -3.99 26.75
C VAL A 6 -7.76 -2.61 26.12
N LEU A 7 -7.78 -1.54 26.92
CA LEU A 7 -7.56 -0.17 26.42
C LEU A 7 -6.19 -0.01 25.75
N ARG A 8 -5.12 -0.56 26.36
CA ARG A 8 -3.78 -0.54 25.76
C ARG A 8 -3.70 -1.30 24.44
N LYS A 9 -4.44 -2.41 24.30
CA LYS A 9 -4.52 -3.15 23.04
C LYS A 9 -5.27 -2.36 21.97
N ILE A 10 -6.37 -1.70 22.33
CA ILE A 10 -7.16 -0.87 21.42
C ILE A 10 -6.29 0.29 20.89
N ASP A 11 -5.60 1.01 21.77
CA ASP A 11 -4.69 2.11 21.38
C ASP A 11 -3.61 1.65 20.40
N LYS A 12 -3.04 0.45 20.63
CA LYS A 12 -2.05 -0.13 19.73
C LYS A 12 -2.64 -0.44 18.35
N ILE A 13 -3.82 -1.05 18.31
CA ILE A 13 -4.50 -1.41 17.05
C ILE A 13 -4.86 -0.15 16.25
N ILE A 14 -5.32 0.92 16.91
CA ILE A 14 -5.64 2.20 16.28
C ILE A 14 -4.39 2.83 15.66
N LYS A 15 -3.27 2.85 16.40
CA LYS A 15 -2.00 3.39 15.88
C LYS A 15 -1.45 2.58 14.71
N GLU A 16 -1.63 1.28 14.71
CA GLU A 16 -1.17 0.39 13.63
C GLU A 16 -2.04 0.48 12.38
N ASN A 17 -3.32 0.88 12.51
CA ASN A 17 -4.29 0.84 11.41
C ASN A 17 -5.16 2.11 11.29
N PRO A 18 -4.57 3.33 11.27
CA PRO A 18 -5.33 4.57 11.29
C PRO A 18 -6.34 4.68 10.13
N ARG A 19 -5.94 4.25 8.92
CA ARG A 19 -6.79 4.25 7.72
C ARG A 19 -8.03 3.35 7.85
N ALA A 20 -7.94 2.25 8.61
CA ALA A 20 -9.08 1.37 8.80
C ALA A 20 -10.16 2.04 9.68
N PHE A 21 -9.74 2.79 10.69
CA PHE A 21 -10.66 3.55 11.54
C PHE A 21 -11.24 4.77 10.83
N GLU A 22 -10.45 5.46 10.00
CA GLU A 22 -10.96 6.52 9.12
C GLU A 22 -12.04 6.00 8.18
N ALA A 23 -11.83 4.82 7.57
CA ALA A 23 -12.83 4.19 6.72
C ALA A 23 -14.12 3.81 7.46
N LEU A 24 -14.02 3.39 8.72
CA LEU A 24 -15.18 3.10 9.57
C LEU A 24 -15.95 4.37 9.94
N LEU A 25 -15.26 5.47 10.27
CA LEU A 25 -15.89 6.77 10.54
C LEU A 25 -16.60 7.33 9.29
N GLU A 26 -16.03 7.10 8.11
CA GLU A 26 -16.66 7.50 6.85
C GLU A 26 -17.88 6.63 6.53
N TYR A 27 -17.85 5.33 6.87
CA TYR A 27 -19.00 4.44 6.76
C TYR A 27 -20.16 4.88 7.66
N GLU A 28 -19.92 5.24 8.92
CA GLU A 28 -20.99 5.74 9.81
C GLU A 28 -21.69 6.98 9.24
N LYS A 29 -20.93 7.87 8.58
CA LYS A 29 -21.47 9.10 8.00
C LYS A 29 -22.24 8.87 6.69
N THR A 30 -21.79 7.91 5.88
CA THR A 30 -22.24 7.80 4.47
C THR A 30 -23.02 6.51 4.17
N GLY A 31 -22.99 5.52 5.07
CA GLY A 31 -23.53 4.18 4.87
C GLY A 31 -22.76 3.34 3.84
N LYS A 32 -21.62 3.84 3.33
CA LYS A 32 -20.81 3.18 2.30
C LYS A 32 -19.39 3.02 2.79
N LEU A 33 -18.88 1.78 2.74
CA LEU A 33 -17.49 1.53 3.07
C LEU A 33 -16.65 2.14 1.94
N PRO A 34 -15.82 3.15 2.20
CA PRO A 34 -14.97 3.71 1.17
C PRO A 34 -14.10 2.58 0.64
N LYS A 35 -13.92 2.52 -0.69
CA LYS A 35 -12.92 1.62 -1.26
C LYS A 35 -11.59 2.09 -0.71
N VAL A 36 -11.04 1.34 0.25
CA VAL A 36 -9.65 1.52 0.68
C VAL A 36 -8.81 1.11 -0.52
N VAL A 37 -8.53 2.06 -1.40
CA VAL A 37 -7.66 1.84 -2.56
C VAL A 37 -6.25 1.79 -1.98
N TYR A 38 -5.77 0.60 -1.67
CA TYR A 38 -4.42 0.37 -1.11
C TYR A 38 -3.29 0.70 -2.08
N ARG A 39 -3.60 1.10 -3.32
CA ARG A 39 -2.61 1.44 -4.35
C ARG A 39 -2.55 2.95 -4.53
N GLU A 40 -1.42 3.51 -4.18
CA GLU A 40 -1.11 4.91 -4.43
C GLU A 40 -0.32 5.06 -5.73
N ARG A 41 -0.47 6.20 -6.40
CA ARG A 41 0.31 6.53 -7.61
C ARG A 41 1.63 7.16 -7.19
N LEU A 42 2.72 6.60 -7.68
CA LEU A 42 4.06 7.13 -7.50
C LEU A 42 4.46 7.96 -8.74
N ASN A 43 4.71 9.25 -8.55
CA ASN A 43 5.24 10.14 -9.58
C ASN A 43 6.77 10.19 -9.45
N ILE A 44 7.49 9.67 -10.44
CA ILE A 44 8.96 9.64 -10.47
C ILE A 44 9.49 10.04 -11.83
N THR A 45 10.66 10.68 -11.85
CA THR A 45 11.40 10.99 -13.06
C THR A 45 12.49 9.92 -13.25
N ILE A 46 12.57 9.35 -14.46
CA ILE A 46 13.55 8.33 -14.83
C ILE A 46 14.13 8.72 -16.19
N ASP A 47 15.41 8.42 -16.42
CA ASP A 47 16.04 8.56 -17.72
C ASP A 47 15.26 7.81 -18.82
N SER A 48 15.09 8.47 -19.97
CA SER A 48 14.24 7.98 -21.06
C SER A 48 14.80 6.71 -21.71
N ASN A 49 16.13 6.57 -21.80
CA ASN A 49 16.77 5.39 -22.36
C ASN A 49 16.59 4.18 -21.44
N ILE A 50 16.74 4.39 -20.13
CA ILE A 50 16.49 3.35 -19.12
C ILE A 50 15.03 2.90 -19.16
N LEU A 51 14.08 3.84 -19.17
CA LEU A 51 12.65 3.50 -19.24
C LEU A 51 12.31 2.69 -20.50
N ASN A 52 12.86 3.07 -21.64
CA ASN A 52 12.63 2.38 -22.90
C ASN A 52 13.20 0.95 -22.89
N ARG A 53 14.41 0.76 -22.34
CA ARG A 53 14.99 -0.58 -22.16
C ARG A 53 14.16 -1.43 -21.21
N PHE A 54 13.72 -0.84 -20.08
CA PHE A 54 12.90 -1.53 -19.09
C PHE A 54 11.53 -1.95 -19.65
N LYS A 55 10.86 -1.09 -20.43
CA LYS A 55 9.61 -1.44 -21.14
C LYS A 55 9.79 -2.64 -22.07
N ARG A 56 10.87 -2.68 -22.85
CA ARG A 56 11.16 -3.81 -23.75
C ARG A 56 11.40 -5.09 -22.95
N TYR A 57 12.18 -4.99 -21.87
CA TYR A 57 12.45 -6.11 -20.98
C TYR A 57 11.16 -6.69 -20.37
N CYS A 58 10.27 -5.85 -19.83
CA CYS A 58 8.99 -6.31 -19.31
C CYS A 58 8.13 -6.97 -20.40
N LYS A 59 8.11 -6.39 -21.61
CA LYS A 59 7.34 -6.94 -22.73
C LYS A 59 7.86 -8.32 -23.16
N SER A 60 9.18 -8.50 -23.27
CA SER A 60 9.77 -9.77 -23.71
C SER A 60 9.59 -10.90 -22.70
N HIS A 61 9.46 -10.58 -21.41
CA HIS A 61 9.26 -11.56 -20.34
C HIS A 61 7.81 -11.64 -19.85
N ASN A 62 6.87 -10.95 -20.52
CA ASN A 62 5.46 -10.86 -20.13
C ASN A 62 5.24 -10.39 -18.67
N TYR A 63 6.05 -9.45 -18.21
CA TYR A 63 5.95 -8.89 -16.87
C TYR A 63 5.04 -7.67 -16.81
N ASN A 64 4.25 -7.59 -15.72
CA ASN A 64 3.59 -6.36 -15.35
C ASN A 64 4.61 -5.41 -14.69
N MET A 65 4.82 -4.26 -15.32
CA MET A 65 5.82 -3.29 -14.90
C MET A 65 5.66 -2.82 -13.44
N SER A 66 4.43 -2.48 -13.03
CA SER A 66 4.16 -2.04 -11.66
C SER A 66 4.44 -3.14 -10.64
N LYS A 67 4.04 -4.40 -10.92
CA LYS A 67 4.33 -5.54 -10.04
C LYS A 67 5.84 -5.79 -9.91
N LEU A 68 6.57 -5.66 -11.01
CA LEU A 68 8.01 -5.87 -11.00
C LEU A 68 8.72 -4.80 -10.18
N ILE A 69 8.38 -3.52 -10.37
CA ILE A 69 8.90 -2.42 -9.55
C ILE A 69 8.57 -2.65 -8.08
N GLU A 70 7.32 -3.00 -7.75
CA GLU A 70 6.90 -3.29 -6.37
C GLU A 70 7.70 -4.44 -5.76
N SER A 71 8.02 -5.49 -6.54
CA SER A 71 8.84 -6.62 -6.07
C SER A 71 10.28 -6.21 -5.75
N TYR A 72 10.88 -5.32 -6.56
CA TYR A 72 12.21 -4.78 -6.27
C TYR A 72 12.18 -3.85 -5.06
N MET A 73 11.17 -3.00 -4.93
CA MET A 73 11.00 -2.15 -3.75
C MET A 73 10.88 -3.01 -2.48
N LYS A 74 10.05 -4.05 -2.50
CA LYS A 74 9.88 -5.01 -1.39
C LYS A 74 11.19 -5.67 -1.00
N LYS A 75 11.96 -6.14 -1.99
CA LYS A 75 13.27 -6.74 -1.78
C LYS A 75 14.26 -5.77 -1.12
N GLU A 76 14.27 -4.51 -1.56
CA GLU A 76 15.18 -3.48 -1.05
C GLU A 76 14.86 -3.09 0.40
N ILE A 77 13.57 -2.97 0.73
CA ILE A 77 13.11 -2.57 2.08
C ILE A 77 12.89 -3.75 3.04
N GLY A 78 13.16 -4.98 2.60
CA GLY A 78 13.01 -6.19 3.43
C GLY A 78 11.56 -6.58 3.75
N VAL A 79 10.59 -6.17 2.92
CA VAL A 79 9.17 -6.53 3.08
C VAL A 79 8.84 -7.73 2.19
N LYS A 80 8.18 -8.76 2.75
CA LYS A 80 7.73 -9.95 2.01
C LYS A 80 6.49 -9.68 1.15
#